data_AF-A0A520BK00-F1
#
_entry.id   AF-A0A520BK00-F1
#
_cell.length_a   1.000
_cell.length_b   1.000
_cell.length_c   1.000
_cell.angle_alpha   90.00
_cell.angle_beta   90.00
_cell.angle_gamma   90.00
#
_symmetry.space_group_name_H-M   'P 1'
#
loop_
_entity.id
_entity.type
_entity.pdbx_description
1 polymer ?
#
loop_
_entity_poly.entity_id
_entity_poly.type
_entity_poly.pdbx_seq_one_letter_code
_entity_poly.pdbx_strand_id
1 'polypeptide(L)'
;FEGRTPAAGDEAFDTDLALATGELAMLIPALIAGLGGEHDFADLAKVAAEHNARSPHAPAAAPAAPVGAYHPDAETDPMYAQALQIVQQNRRASISLVQRHLRIGYNRAARLLDRMQGEGLIGPLLADGGREFLGKAVAA
;
A
#
# COMPACT_ATOMS: atom_id res chain seq x y z
N PHE A 1 -12.80 -27.39 -26.22
CA PHE A 1 -11.61 -27.51 -25.36
C PHE A 1 -11.75 -28.84 -24.65
N GLU A 2 -11.14 -29.89 -25.23
CA GLU A 2 -11.17 -31.26 -24.68
C GLU A 2 -10.67 -31.27 -23.23
N GLY A 3 -11.34 -32.06 -22.40
CA GLY A 3 -10.99 -32.29 -21.01
C GLY A 3 -9.56 -32.82 -20.87
N ARG A 4 -8.73 -32.06 -20.15
CA ARG A 4 -7.47 -32.55 -19.59
C ARG A 4 -7.83 -33.59 -18.53
N THR A 5 -7.50 -34.84 -18.77
CA THR A 5 -7.46 -35.88 -17.73
C THR A 5 -6.54 -35.38 -16.61
N PRO A 6 -7.00 -35.29 -15.34
CA PRO A 6 -6.10 -34.97 -14.25
C PRO A 6 -5.10 -36.12 -14.12
N ALA A 7 -3.81 -35.78 -14.11
CA ALA A 7 -2.75 -36.74 -13.86
C ALA A 7 -2.97 -37.33 -12.46
N ALA A 8 -3.05 -38.65 -12.38
CA ALA A 8 -3.03 -39.36 -11.11
C ALA A 8 -1.68 -39.08 -10.44
N GLY A 9 -1.68 -38.31 -9.36
CA GLY A 9 -0.49 -38.04 -8.57
C GLY A 9 -0.33 -36.63 -7.98
N ASP A 10 -1.23 -35.69 -8.25
CA ASP A 10 -1.27 -34.45 -7.46
C ASP A 10 -1.91 -34.75 -6.10
N GLU A 11 -1.10 -35.19 -5.13
CA GLU A 11 -1.45 -35.11 -3.72
C GLU A 11 -1.60 -33.62 -3.38
N ALA A 12 -2.81 -33.11 -3.58
CA ALA A 12 -3.16 -31.76 -3.18
C ALA A 12 -2.85 -31.63 -1.68
N PHE A 13 -1.95 -30.70 -1.34
CA PHE A 13 -1.64 -30.36 0.03
C PHE A 13 -2.93 -30.01 0.77
N ASP A 14 -3.36 -30.88 1.68
CA ASP A 14 -4.61 -30.72 2.42
C ASP A 14 -4.43 -29.65 3.51
N THR A 15 -4.77 -28.42 3.14
CA THR A 15 -4.60 -27.25 4.00
C THR A 15 -5.53 -27.32 5.21
N ASP A 16 -6.71 -27.93 5.06
CA ASP A 16 -7.69 -28.05 6.15
C ASP A 16 -7.21 -29.07 7.18
N LEU A 17 -6.63 -30.19 6.73
CA LEU A 17 -6.01 -31.17 7.62
C LEU A 17 -4.80 -30.58 8.36
N ALA A 18 -3.91 -29.86 7.66
CA ALA A 18 -2.72 -29.26 8.24
C ALA A 18 -3.03 -28.15 9.25
N LEU A 19 -4.17 -27.44 9.08
CA LEU A 19 -4.70 -26.49 10.06
C LEU A 19 -5.28 -27.21 11.28
N ALA A 20 -6.03 -28.30 11.07
CA ALA A 20 -6.67 -29.06 12.14
C ALA A 20 -5.64 -29.82 13.02
N THR A 21 -4.57 -30.35 12.43
CA THR A 21 -3.50 -31.06 13.16
C THR A 21 -2.45 -30.14 13.75
N GLY A 22 -2.46 -28.85 13.37
CA GLY A 22 -1.48 -27.86 13.84
C GLY A 22 -0.09 -28.02 13.22
N GLU A 23 0.06 -28.83 12.18
CA GLU A 23 1.33 -29.06 11.47
C GLU A 23 1.95 -27.76 10.95
N LEU A 24 1.11 -26.82 10.50
CA LEU A 24 1.56 -25.50 10.03
C LEU A 24 2.26 -24.67 11.13
N ALA A 25 1.80 -24.77 12.38
CA ALA A 25 2.39 -24.03 13.49
C ALA A 25 3.78 -24.58 13.85
N MET A 26 4.00 -25.88 13.65
CA MET A 26 5.28 -26.55 13.91
C MET A 26 6.38 -26.19 12.89
N LEU A 27 6.01 -25.68 11.72
CA LEU A 27 6.95 -25.25 10.68
C LEU A 27 7.51 -23.83 10.91
N ILE A 28 6.84 -23.02 11.74
CA ILE A 28 7.22 -21.63 11.99
C ILE A 28 8.67 -21.49 12.51
N PRO A 29 9.14 -22.25 13.51
CA PRO A 29 10.52 -22.12 14.02
C PRO A 29 11.59 -22.47 12.97
N ALA A 30 11.34 -23.47 12.14
CA ALA A 30 12.26 -23.89 11.07
C ALA A 30 12.35 -22.83 9.96
N LEU A 31 11.22 -22.21 9.60
CA LEU A 31 11.17 -21.10 8.65
C LEU A 31 11.90 -19.88 9.20
N ILE A 32 11.68 -19.55 10.47
CA ILE A 32 12.38 -18.47 11.15
C ILE A 32 13.90 -18.70 11.10
N ALA A 33 14.38 -19.89 11.48
CA ALA A 33 15.80 -20.21 11.47
C ALA A 33 16.40 -20.20 10.04
N GLY A 34 15.70 -20.77 9.06
CA GLY A 34 16.16 -20.82 7.67
C GLY A 34 16.18 -19.47 6.95
N LEU A 35 15.33 -18.53 7.38
CA LEU A 35 15.27 -17.17 6.87
C LEU A 35 16.08 -16.17 7.72
N GLY A 36 16.79 -16.65 8.78
CA GLY A 36 17.73 -15.86 9.58
C GLY A 36 17.13 -15.07 10.75
N GLY A 37 15.95 -15.43 11.25
CA GLY A 37 15.10 -14.54 12.04
C GLY A 37 15.10 -14.73 13.57
N GLU A 38 16.23 -14.65 14.28
CA GLU A 38 16.16 -14.41 15.75
C GLU A 38 17.18 -13.38 16.26
N HIS A 39 18.25 -13.05 15.52
CA HIS A 39 19.38 -12.28 16.08
C HIS A 39 19.73 -10.93 15.43
N ASP A 40 19.24 -10.59 14.23
CA ASP A 40 19.72 -9.39 13.52
C ASP A 40 18.78 -8.15 13.56
N PHE A 41 17.62 -8.24 14.21
CA PHE A 41 16.71 -7.08 14.27
C PHE A 41 17.25 -5.93 15.13
N ALA A 42 18.13 -6.21 16.10
CA ALA A 42 18.69 -5.20 16.99
C ALA A 42 19.71 -4.28 16.29
N ASP A 43 20.40 -4.76 15.25
CA ASP A 43 21.44 -3.99 14.55
C ASP A 43 20.91 -3.19 13.36
N LEU A 44 19.66 -3.43 12.92
CA LEU A 44 19.01 -2.60 11.89
C LEU A 44 18.89 -1.14 12.32
N ALA A 45 18.67 -0.87 13.61
CA ALA A 45 18.61 0.48 14.15
C ALA A 45 19.97 1.21 14.04
N LYS A 46 21.08 0.48 14.25
CA LYS A 46 22.44 1.02 14.10
C LYS A 46 22.80 1.24 12.63
N VAL A 47 22.51 0.28 11.76
CA VAL A 47 22.77 0.38 10.32
C VAL A 47 21.96 1.54 9.70
N ALA A 48 20.70 1.71 10.13
CA ALA A 48 19.88 2.84 9.72
C ALA A 48 20.43 4.18 10.25
N ALA A 49 20.93 4.22 11.49
CA ALA A 49 21.53 5.42 12.08
C ALA A 49 22.83 5.84 11.36
N GLU A 50 23.69 4.89 11.00
CA GLU A 50 24.92 5.16 10.23
C GLU A 50 24.65 5.62 8.80
N HIS A 51 23.66 5.03 8.12
CA HIS A 51 23.27 5.45 6.78
C HIS A 51 22.71 6.89 6.77
N ASN A 52 21.92 7.22 7.79
CA ASN A 52 21.34 8.56 7.95
C ASN A 52 22.40 9.65 8.21
N ALA A 53 23.48 9.31 8.93
CA ALA A 53 24.56 10.24 9.25
C ALA A 53 25.40 10.70 8.04
N ARG A 54 25.33 10.00 6.90
CA ARG A 54 26.06 10.36 5.66
C ARG A 54 25.25 11.22 4.68
N SER A 55 23.98 11.52 4.97
CA SER A 55 23.14 12.34 4.10
C SER A 55 22.94 13.73 4.72
N PRO A 56 23.46 14.83 4.13
CA PRO A 56 23.36 16.17 4.72
C PRO A 56 21.99 16.83 4.58
N HIS A 57 20.92 16.05 4.37
CA HIS A 57 19.55 16.56 4.33
C HIS A 57 18.69 15.89 5.40
N ALA A 58 18.96 16.21 6.66
CA ALA A 58 18.06 15.92 7.76
C ALA A 58 17.02 17.05 7.88
N PRO A 59 15.72 16.81 7.69
CA PRO A 59 14.72 17.68 8.28
C PRO A 59 14.84 17.55 9.81
N ALA A 60 14.72 18.67 10.51
CA ALA A 60 14.85 18.75 11.96
C ALA A 60 13.99 17.68 12.66
N ALA A 61 14.59 17.03 13.67
CA ALA A 61 13.98 15.97 14.46
C ALA A 61 12.61 16.40 15.00
N ALA A 62 11.54 15.86 14.42
CA ALA A 62 10.23 15.83 15.04
C ALA A 62 10.21 14.69 16.09
N PRO A 63 9.65 14.92 17.28
CA PRO A 63 9.51 13.86 18.29
C PRO A 63 8.65 12.72 17.71
N ALA A 64 9.03 11.49 18.04
CA ALA A 64 8.40 10.26 17.55
C ALA A 64 6.87 10.35 17.61
N ALA A 65 6.25 10.65 16.45
CA ALA A 65 4.81 10.70 16.32
C ALA A 65 4.26 9.26 16.43
N PRO A 66 3.10 9.07 17.07
CA PRO A 66 2.48 7.75 17.15
C PRO A 66 2.26 7.20 15.74
N VAL A 67 2.54 5.91 15.55
CA VAL A 67 2.28 5.18 14.32
C VAL A 67 0.79 5.33 13.98
N GLY A 68 0.49 6.19 12.99
CA GLY A 68 -0.87 6.65 12.68
C GLY A 68 -1.04 8.17 12.55
N ALA A 69 -0.01 8.96 12.86
CA ALA A 69 -0.06 10.41 12.66
C ALA A 69 -0.02 10.77 11.16
N TYR A 70 -1.20 11.02 10.59
CA TYR A 70 -1.37 11.79 9.36
C TYR A 70 -0.65 13.14 9.55
N HIS A 71 0.43 13.35 8.78
CA HIS A 71 1.07 14.66 8.64
C HIS A 71 0.40 15.39 7.46
N PRO A 72 -0.48 16.38 7.70
CA PRO A 72 -1.03 17.21 6.63
C PRO A 72 -0.02 18.22 6.04
N ASP A 73 1.15 18.41 6.67
CA ASP A 73 2.01 19.56 6.40
C ASP A 73 3.29 19.22 5.59
N ALA A 74 3.11 18.61 4.42
CA ALA A 74 4.07 18.70 3.31
C ALA A 74 3.31 19.22 2.09
N GLU A 75 3.29 20.55 1.98
CA GLU A 75 2.56 21.39 1.02
C GLU A 75 2.18 20.68 -0.28
N THR A 76 0.87 20.56 -0.52
CA THR A 76 0.20 20.14 -1.77
C THR A 76 1.07 19.41 -2.78
N ASP A 77 0.92 18.08 -2.87
CA ASP A 77 1.57 17.26 -3.89
C ASP A 77 1.49 17.95 -5.28
N PRO A 78 2.63 18.22 -5.95
CA PRO A 78 2.67 18.99 -7.20
C PRO A 78 1.86 18.33 -8.32
N MET A 79 1.60 17.01 -8.22
CA MET A 79 0.81 16.28 -9.20
C MET A 79 -0.69 16.32 -8.93
N TYR A 80 -1.15 16.98 -7.85
CA TYR A 80 -2.55 17.07 -7.48
C TYR A 80 -3.41 17.74 -8.57
N ALA A 81 -2.97 18.88 -9.09
CA ALA A 81 -3.68 19.59 -10.15
C ALA A 81 -3.81 18.73 -11.42
N GLN A 82 -2.74 18.02 -11.77
CA GLN A 82 -2.72 17.14 -12.94
C GLN A 82 -3.61 15.91 -12.74
N ALA A 83 -3.58 15.32 -11.55
CA ALA A 83 -4.48 14.23 -11.17
C ALA A 83 -5.94 14.66 -11.25
N LEU A 84 -6.26 15.86 -10.75
CA LEU A 84 -7.62 16.40 -10.80
C LEU A 84 -8.09 16.61 -12.23
N GLN A 85 -7.21 17.10 -13.12
CA GLN A 85 -7.53 17.23 -14.54
C GLN A 85 -7.84 15.87 -15.18
N ILE A 86 -7.05 14.84 -14.90
CA ILE A 86 -7.29 13.47 -15.42
C ILE A 86 -8.64 12.94 -14.94
N VAL A 87 -8.94 13.10 -13.65
CA VAL A 87 -10.22 12.66 -13.07
C VAL A 87 -11.40 13.42 -13.69
N GLN A 88 -11.26 14.73 -13.90
CA GLN A 88 -12.27 15.56 -14.56
C GLN A 88 -12.55 15.10 -15.99
N GLN A 89 -11.50 14.84 -16.78
CA GLN A 89 -11.60 14.38 -18.17
C GLN A 89 -12.27 13.01 -18.27
N ASN A 90 -11.95 12.09 -17.35
CA ASN A 90 -12.50 10.73 -17.37
C ASN A 90 -13.84 10.62 -16.64
N ARG A 91 -14.29 11.66 -15.91
CA ARG A 91 -15.49 11.67 -15.06
C ARG A 91 -15.52 10.55 -14.00
N ARG A 92 -14.36 9.95 -13.72
CA ARG A 92 -14.19 8.83 -12.78
C ARG A 92 -12.79 8.91 -12.18
N ALA A 93 -12.70 8.64 -10.88
CA ALA A 93 -11.43 8.53 -10.17
C ALA A 93 -11.14 7.08 -9.82
N SER A 94 -9.93 6.61 -10.11
CA SER A 94 -9.43 5.34 -9.58
C SER A 94 -7.92 5.39 -9.42
N ILE A 95 -7.38 4.62 -8.49
CA ILE A 95 -5.93 4.61 -8.22
C ILE A 95 -5.17 4.20 -9.48
N SER A 96 -5.62 3.15 -10.17
CA SER A 96 -5.00 2.65 -11.40
C SER A 96 -5.03 3.66 -12.56
N LEU A 97 -6.10 4.46 -12.68
CA LEU A 97 -6.18 5.53 -13.67
C LEU A 97 -5.08 6.58 -13.44
N VAL A 98 -4.98 7.08 -12.21
CA VAL A 98 -4.01 8.11 -11.84
C VAL A 98 -2.57 7.58 -11.95
N GLN A 99 -2.30 6.35 -11.49
CA GLN A 99 -0.99 5.72 -11.61
C GLN A 99 -0.49 5.66 -13.06
N ARG A 100 -1.36 5.23 -14.00
CA ARG A 100 -0.97 5.05 -15.40
C ARG A 100 -0.69 6.37 -16.10
N HIS A 101 -1.50 7.40 -15.82
CA HIS A 101 -1.36 8.70 -16.46
C HIS A 101 -0.19 9.51 -15.89
N LEU A 102 0.01 9.47 -14.57
CA LEU A 102 1.05 10.25 -13.89
C LEU A 102 2.35 9.48 -13.66
N ARG A 103 2.37 8.17 -13.97
CA ARG A 103 3.52 7.28 -13.75
C ARG A 103 4.01 7.31 -12.30
N ILE A 104 3.07 7.30 -11.36
CA ILE A 104 3.34 7.30 -9.91
C ILE A 104 2.97 5.97 -9.25
N GLY A 105 3.57 5.73 -8.08
CA GLY A 105 3.27 4.56 -7.24
C GLY A 105 1.88 4.60 -6.59
N TYR A 106 1.42 3.44 -6.13
CA TYR A 106 0.08 3.23 -5.54
C TYR A 106 -0.19 4.17 -4.37
N ASN A 107 0.71 4.20 -3.38
CA ASN A 107 0.54 5.00 -2.16
C ASN A 107 0.39 6.50 -2.45
N ARG A 108 1.11 7.01 -3.45
CA ARG A 108 1.01 8.42 -3.85
C ARG A 108 -0.33 8.71 -4.52
N ALA A 109 -0.74 7.87 -5.47
CA ALA A 109 -2.04 7.98 -6.13
C ALA A 109 -3.21 7.87 -5.12
N ALA A 110 -3.11 6.98 -4.13
CA ALA A 110 -4.10 6.85 -3.07
C ALA A 110 -4.23 8.15 -2.27
N ARG A 111 -3.12 8.73 -1.79
CA ARG A 111 -3.14 10.02 -1.07
C ARG A 111 -3.75 11.16 -1.88
N LEU A 112 -3.47 11.22 -3.18
CA LEU A 112 -4.06 12.22 -4.07
C LEU A 112 -5.59 12.09 -4.14
N LEU A 113 -6.10 10.86 -4.27
CA LEU A 113 -7.53 10.61 -4.31
C LEU A 113 -8.20 10.82 -2.95
N ASP A 114 -7.56 10.43 -1.86
CA ASP A 114 -8.12 10.64 -0.52
C ASP A 114 -8.26 12.13 -0.21
N ARG A 115 -7.30 12.96 -0.65
CA ARG A 115 -7.43 14.41 -0.58
C ARG A 115 -8.60 14.93 -1.41
N MET A 116 -8.74 14.48 -2.66
CA MET A 116 -9.88 14.87 -3.50
C MET A 116 -11.23 14.47 -2.87
N GLN A 117 -11.28 13.33 -2.19
CA GLN A 117 -12.47 12.89 -1.47
C GLN A 117 -12.74 13.77 -0.25
N GLY A 118 -11.70 14.11 0.52
CA GLY A 118 -11.80 15.04 1.66
C GLY A 118 -12.29 16.42 1.26
N GLU A 119 -11.92 16.90 0.06
CA GLU A 119 -12.42 18.15 -0.53
C GLU A 119 -13.82 18.02 -1.16
N GLY A 120 -14.42 16.82 -1.18
CA GLY A 120 -15.74 16.55 -1.76
C GLY A 120 -15.77 16.49 -3.30
N LEU A 121 -14.62 16.51 -3.97
CA LEU A 121 -14.52 16.49 -5.43
C LEU A 121 -14.86 15.12 -6.03
N ILE A 122 -14.65 14.06 -5.24
CA ILE A 122 -14.97 12.68 -5.62
C ILE A 122 -15.78 11.99 -4.52
N GLY A 123 -16.63 11.05 -4.93
CA GLY A 123 -17.49 10.28 -4.04
C GLY A 123 -16.79 9.12 -3.33
N PRO A 124 -17.56 8.32 -2.57
CA PRO A 124 -17.05 7.15 -1.86
C PRO A 124 -16.53 6.09 -2.84
N LEU A 125 -15.77 5.14 -2.30
CA LEU A 125 -15.28 3.99 -3.06
C LEU A 125 -16.45 3.07 -3.45
N LEU A 126 -16.55 2.77 -4.73
CA LEU A 126 -17.52 1.83 -5.31
C LEU A 126 -16.97 0.40 -5.26
N ALA A 127 -17.86 -0.59 -5.43
CA ALA A 127 -17.49 -2.01 -5.43
C ALA A 127 -16.49 -2.38 -6.54
N ASP A 128 -16.42 -1.59 -7.62
CA ASP A 128 -15.50 -1.80 -8.73
C ASP A 128 -14.12 -1.13 -8.52
N GLY A 129 -13.86 -0.60 -7.32
CA GLY A 129 -12.62 0.08 -6.96
C GLY A 129 -12.48 1.49 -7.54
N GLY A 130 -13.52 2.02 -8.18
CA GLY A 130 -13.60 3.39 -8.66
C GLY A 130 -14.30 4.33 -7.67
N ARG A 131 -14.27 5.63 -7.98
CA ARG A 131 -14.96 6.70 -7.28
C ARG A 131 -15.64 7.58 -8.33
N GLU A 132 -16.85 8.02 -8.07
CA GLU A 132 -17.57 8.96 -8.94
C GLU A 132 -16.98 10.38 -8.82
N PHE A 133 -16.88 11.10 -9.93
CA PHE A 133 -16.48 12.51 -9.89
C PHE A 133 -17.70 13.42 -9.68
N LEU A 134 -17.72 14.18 -8.59
CA LEU A 134 -18.86 15.00 -8.18
C LEU A 134 -18.77 16.46 -8.66
N GLY A 135 -17.54 16.96 -8.91
CA GLY A 135 -17.31 18.28 -9.50
C GLY A 135 -17.73 19.48 -8.66
N LYS A 136 -18.20 19.27 -7.42
CA LYS A 136 -18.48 20.32 -6.45
C LYS A 136 -17.57 20.10 -5.25
N ALA A 137 -16.68 21.04 -4.95
CA ALA A 137 -16.12 21.10 -3.61
C ALA A 137 -17.29 21.42 -2.67
N VAL A 138 -17.63 20.52 -1.76
CA VAL A 138 -18.63 20.83 -0.74
C VAL A 138 -17.98 21.85 0.18
N ALA A 139 -18.42 23.10 0.08
CA ALA A 139 -18.09 24.11 1.08
C ALA A 139 -18.69 23.65 2.40
N ALA A 140 -17.82 23.27 3.34
CA ALA A 140 -18.17 23.05 4.74
C ALA A 140 -18.39 24.39 5.43
#